data_AF-A0A7W0F3T2-F1
#
_entry.id   AF-A0A7W0F3T2-F1
#
_cell.length_a   1.000
_cell.length_b   1.000
_cell.length_c   1.000
_cell.angle_alpha   90.00
_cell.angle_beta   90.00
_cell.angle_gamma   90.00
#
_symmetry.space_group_name_H-M   'P 1'
#
loop_
_entity.id
_entity.type
_entity.pdbx_description
1 polymer ?
#
loop_
_entity_poly.entity_id
_entity_poly.type
_entity_poly.pdbx_seq_one_letter_code
_entity_poly.pdbx_strand_id
1 'polypeptide(L)' 'MDGTQIIATIGPPTVKKIRELAGAGMAGVRINSSHGSLRQHEEIIRSARKIKNGPFVIYDIKGPKIRLGDIPY' A
#
# COMPACT_ATOMS: atom_id res chain seq x y z
N MET A 1 -21.33 4.91 -4.55
CA MET A 1 -20.71 5.55 -3.38
C MET A 1 -19.93 6.70 -3.97
N ASP A 2 -20.52 7.90 -3.94
CA ASP A 2 -20.16 8.97 -4.88
C ASP A 2 -19.46 10.10 -4.10
N GLY A 3 -18.45 9.71 -3.29
CA GLY A 3 -17.68 10.61 -2.43
C GLY A 3 -16.19 10.28 -2.45
N THR A 4 -15.35 11.22 -1.98
CA THR A 4 -13.90 11.08 -1.94
C THR A 4 -13.46 9.84 -1.16
N GLN A 5 -12.61 9.02 -1.77
CA GLN A 5 -12.10 7.79 -1.17
C GLN A 5 -10.68 7.98 -0.64
N ILE A 6 -10.40 7.45 0.56
CA ILE A 6 -9.08 7.50 1.17
C ILE A 6 -8.30 6.24 0.80
N ILE A 7 -7.14 6.43 0.17
CA ILE A 7 -6.19 5.36 -0.15
C ILE A 7 -4.94 5.57 0.70
N ALA A 8 -4.56 4.58 1.51
CA ALA A 8 -3.38 4.67 2.36
C ALA A 8 -2.27 3.71 1.89
N THR A 9 -1.03 4.20 1.87
CA THR A 9 0.15 3.35 1.67
C THR A 9 0.37 2.49 2.90
N ILE A 10 0.34 1.18 2.74
CA ILE A 10 0.56 0.23 3.83
C ILE A 10 1.98 -0.33 3.76
N GLY A 11 2.63 -0.39 4.92
CA GLY A 11 3.97 -0.95 5.08
C GLY A 11 4.07 -1.82 6.33
N PRO A 12 5.28 -2.30 6.68
CA PRO A 12 5.49 -3.21 7.81
C PRO A 12 4.90 -2.72 9.14
N PRO A 13 4.95 -1.43 9.51
CA PRO A 13 4.37 -0.96 10.78
C PRO A 13 2.84 -0.95 10.79
N THR A 14 2.19 -0.85 9.63
CA THR A 14 0.75 -0.63 9.52
C THR A 14 -0.03 -1.84 9.00
N VAL A 15 0.65 -2.91 8.57
CA VAL A 15 0.00 -4.14 8.08
C VAL A 15 -0.97 -4.77 9.09
N LYS A 16 -0.63 -4.70 10.39
CA LYS A 16 -1.48 -5.20 11.48
C LYS A 16 -2.66 -4.27 11.80
N LYS A 17 -2.64 -3.03 11.32
CA LYS A 17 -3.64 -1.99 11.58
C LYS A 17 -4.67 -1.80 10.46
N ILE A 18 -4.61 -2.60 9.39
CA ILE A 18 -5.51 -2.43 8.23
C ILE A 18 -6.99 -2.43 8.63
N ARG A 19 -7.40 -3.24 9.62
CA ARG A 19 -8.79 -3.26 10.12
C ARG A 19 -9.19 -1.96 10.80
N GLU A 20 -8.31 -1.42 11.67
CA GLU A 20 -8.52 -0.15 12.36
C GLU A 20 -8.61 0.99 11.34
N LEU A 21 -7.68 1.01 10.37
CA LEU A 21 -7.65 2.00 9.30
C LEU A 21 -8.91 1.94 8.42
N ALA A 22 -9.39 0.74 8.09
CA ALA A 22 -10.64 0.57 7.35
C ALA A 22 -11.85 1.10 8.15
N GLY A 23 -11.90 0.83 9.46
CA GLY A 23 -12.92 1.38 10.36
C GLY A 23 -12.86 2.91 10.49
N ALA A 24 -11.67 3.50 10.33
CA ALA A 24 -11.46 4.95 10.32
C ALA A 24 -11.75 5.61 8.96
N GLY A 25 -12.20 4.86 7.95
CA GLY A 25 -12.61 5.40 6.64
C GLY A 25 -11.63 5.17 5.49
N MET A 26 -10.57 4.38 5.69
CA MET A 26 -9.70 3.96 4.58
C MET A 26 -10.46 3.02 3.62
N ALA A 27 -10.59 3.41 2.37
CA ALA A 27 -11.27 2.64 1.33
C ALA A 27 -10.31 1.73 0.55
N GLY A 28 -9.03 2.08 0.46
CA GLY A 28 -8.04 1.36 -0.34
C GLY A 28 -6.67 1.24 0.32
N VAL A 29 -6.01 0.12 0.07
CA VAL A 29 -4.61 -0.14 0.44
C VAL A 29 -3.74 0.05 -0.79
N ARG A 30 -2.74 0.94 -0.69
CA ARG A 30 -1.69 1.12 -1.71
C ARG A 30 -0.43 0.37 -1.31
N ILE A 31 0.09 -0.44 -2.22
CA ILE A 31 1.40 -1.08 -2.13
C ILE A 31 2.33 -0.35 -3.08
N ASN A 32 3.34 0.35 -2.53
CA ASN A 32 4.34 1.03 -3.33
C ASN A 32 5.45 0.05 -3.74
N SER A 33 5.50 -0.35 -5.00
CA SER A 33 6.47 -1.32 -5.51
C SER A 33 7.91 -0.81 -5.54
N SER A 34 8.15 0.47 -5.26
CA SER A 34 9.52 1.00 -5.13
C SER A 34 10.21 0.51 -3.85
N HIS A 35 9.45 -0.05 -2.90
CA HIS A 35 9.94 -0.50 -1.60
C HIS A 35 9.31 -1.82 -1.18
N GLY A 36 9.99 -2.52 -0.27
CA GLY A 36 9.53 -3.77 0.32
C GLY A 36 9.74 -4.99 -0.59
N SER A 37 9.67 -6.17 0.03
CA SER A 37 9.79 -7.46 -0.66
C SER A 37 8.43 -8.00 -1.10
N LEU A 38 8.42 -8.92 -2.07
CA LEU A 38 7.19 -9.62 -2.49
C LEU A 38 6.47 -10.28 -1.32
N ARG A 39 7.22 -10.84 -0.36
CA ARG A 39 6.66 -11.44 0.86
C ARG A 39 5.92 -10.40 1.72
N GLN A 40 6.47 -9.20 1.85
CA GLN A 40 5.81 -8.11 2.57
C GLN A 40 4.54 -7.65 1.84
N HIS A 41 4.61 -7.52 0.51
CA HIS A 41 3.44 -7.16 -0.30
C HIS A 41 2.34 -8.21 -0.18
N GLU A 42 2.70 -9.49 -0.22
CA GLU A 42 1.77 -10.60 -0.03
C GLU A 42 1.11 -10.58 1.35
N GLU A 43 1.87 -10.31 2.41
CA GLU A 43 1.32 -10.16 3.76
C GLU A 43 0.27 -9.05 3.84
N ILE A 44 0.53 -7.91 3.18
CA ILE A 44 -0.41 -6.79 3.10
C ILE A 44 -1.69 -7.22 2.37
N ILE A 45 -1.57 -7.87 1.20
CA ILE A 45 -2.71 -8.33 0.40
C ILE A 45 -3.55 -9.33 1.21
N ARG A 46 -2.90 -10.34 1.81
CA ARG A 46 -3.58 -11.35 2.63
C ARG A 46 -4.29 -10.71 3.82
N SER A 47 -3.66 -9.73 4.47
CA SER A 47 -4.25 -9.03 5.62
C SER A 47 -5.45 -8.18 5.22
N ALA A 48 -5.40 -7.47 4.09
CA ALA A 48 -6.55 -6.73 3.55
C ALA A 48 -7.72 -7.66 3.17
N ARG A 49 -7.44 -8.78 2.50
CA ARG A 49 -8.46 -9.75 2.06
C ARG A 49 -9.13 -10.54 3.20
N LYS A 50 -8.53 -10.59 4.39
CA LYS A 50 -9.15 -11.18 5.59
C LYS A 50 -10.31 -10.35 6.13
N ILE A 51 -10.49 -9.12 5.67
CA ILE A 51 -11.56 -8.22 6.12
C ILE A 51 -12.74 -8.36 5.15
N LYS A 52 -13.89 -8.82 5.64
CA LYS A 52 -15.14 -8.88 4.86
C LYS A 52 -15.55 -7.46 4.45
N ASN A 53 -15.85 -7.25 3.16
CA ASN A 53 -16.07 -5.92 2.58
C ASN A 53 -14.90 -4.95 2.88
N GLY A 54 -13.68 -5.49 2.91
CA GLY A 54 -12.47 -4.76 3.21
C GLY A 54 -12.01 -3.83 2.10
N PRO A 55 -10.90 -3.09 2.33
CA PRO A 55 -10.39 -2.13 1.37
C PRO A 55 -9.94 -2.80 0.07
N PHE A 56 -10.12 -2.12 -1.06
CA PHE A 56 -9.55 -2.56 -2.33
C PHE A 56 -8.01 -2.42 -2.30
N VAL A 57 -7.30 -3.16 -3.16
CA VAL A 57 -5.84 -3.12 -3.22
C VAL A 57 -5.38 -2.48 -4.51
N ILE A 58 -4.46 -1.51 -4.40
CA ILE A 58 -3.75 -0.88 -5.52
C ILE A 58 -2.28 -1.26 -5.44
N TYR A 59 -1.77 -1.82 -6.53
CA TYR A 59 -0.34 -2.04 -6.71
C TYR A 59 0.24 -0.89 -7.54
N ASP A 60 1.01 -0.03 -6.88
CA ASP A 60 1.60 1.16 -7.48
C ASP A 60 3.01 0.83 -7.99
N ILE A 61 3.15 0.78 -9.31
CA ILE A 61 4.38 0.38 -9.99
C ILE A 61 5.41 1.51 -9.99
N LYS A 62 6.68 1.17 -9.73
CA LYS A 62 7.80 2.13 -9.69
C LYS A 62 7.91 2.99 -10.96
N GLY A 63 7.64 2.40 -12.13
CA GLY A 63 7.80 3.06 -13.43
C GLY A 63 9.26 3.34 -13.83
N PRO A 64 9.52 3.75 -15.08
CA PRO A 64 10.85 4.17 -15.53
C PRO A 64 11.28 5.45 -14.80
N LYS A 65 12.56 5.55 -14.43
CA LYS A 65 13.13 6.74 -13.75
C LYS A 65 14.53 7.02 -14.28
N ILE A 66 14.82 8.28 -14.62
CA ILE A 66 16.18 8.78 -14.85
C ILE A 66 16.72 9.26 -13.49
N ARG A 67 17.91 8.80 -13.10
CA ARG A 67 18.59 9.19 -11.85
C ARG A 67 20.02 9.58 -12.16
N LEU A 68 20.53 10.59 -11.46
CA LEU A 68 21.96 10.85 -11.42
C LEU A 68 22.64 9.74 -10.63
N GLY A 69 23.84 9.35 -11.06
CA GLY A 69 24.72 8.44 -10.32
C GLY A 69 25.47 9.19 -9.22
N ASP A 70 26.52 8.58 -8.70
CA ASP A 70 27.41 9.23 -7.75
C ASP A 70 28.08 10.44 -8.41
N ILE A 71 27.99 11.60 -7.76
CA ILE A 71 28.65 12.83 -8.23
C ILE A 71 30.03 12.84 -7.58
N PRO A 72 31.13 12.63 -8.35
CA PRO A 72 32.46 12.75 -7.80
C PRO A 72 32.73 14.22 -7.48
N TYR A 73 33.24 14.48 -6.27
CA TYR A 73 33.93 15.72 -5.96
C TYR A 73 35.40 15.56 -6.35
#